data_AF-A0A6P0XWA7-F1
#
_entry.id   AF-A0A6P0XWA7-F1
#
_cell.length_a   1.000
_cell.length_b   1.000
_cell.length_c   1.000
_cell.angle_alpha   90.00
_cell.angle_beta   90.00
_cell.angle_gamma   90.00
#
_symmetry.space_group_name_H-M   'P 1'
#
loop_
_entity.id
_entity.type
_entity.pdbx_description
1 polymer ?
#
loop_
_entity_poly.entity_id
_entity_poly.type
_entity_poly.pdbx_seq_one_letter_code
_entity_poly.pdbx_strand_id
1 'polypeptide(L)' 'GVLGVLIAAKGRKLIPEVKPLLDQLIHQAGFWVAKPLYNKVLKIAGEYN' A
#
# COMPACT_ATOMS: atom_id res chain seq x y z
N GLY A 1 -11.47 -0.27 -3.24
CA GLY A 1 -11.01 -1.10 -2.11
C GLY A 1 -9.87 -0.41 -1.38
N VAL A 2 -9.50 -0.90 -0.18
CA VAL A 2 -8.56 -0.21 0.74
C VAL A 2 -7.20 0.13 0.10
N LEU A 3 -6.66 -0.74 -0.77
CA LEU A 3 -5.40 -0.48 -1.49
C LEU A 3 -5.45 0.77 -2.39
N GLY A 4 -6.58 0.98 -3.09
CA GLY A 4 -6.77 2.16 -3.93
C GLY A 4 -6.87 3.45 -3.11
N VAL A 5 -7.39 3.35 -1.88
CA VAL A 5 -7.44 4.49 -0.94
C VAL A 5 -6.04 4.88 -0.51
N LEU A 6 -5.18 3.92 -0.17
CA LEU A 6 -3.78 4.19 0.17
C LEU A 6 -3.02 4.88 -0.96
N ILE A 7 -3.15 4.37 -2.19
CA ILE A 7 -2.52 4.96 -3.38
C ILE A 7 -3.01 6.41 -3.59
N ALA A 8 -4.33 6.63 -3.51
CA ALA A 8 -4.91 7.96 -3.69
C ALA A 8 -4.48 8.94 -2.57
N ALA A 9 -4.39 8.47 -1.32
CA ALA A 9 -3.93 9.26 -0.19
C ALA A 9 -2.47 9.72 -0.38
N LYS A 10 -1.58 8.83 -0.84
CA LYS A 10 -0.19 9.20 -1.17
C LYS A 10 -0.14 10.22 -2.31
N GLY A 11 -0.89 10.00 -3.39
CA GLY A 11 -0.94 10.95 -4.51
C GLY A 11 -1.42 12.35 -4.11
N ARG A 12 -2.30 12.43 -3.09
CA ARG A 12 -2.78 13.68 -2.48
C ARG A 12 -1.89 14.22 -1.35
N LYS A 13 -0.76 13.58 -1.07
CA LYS A 13 0.19 13.92 0.00
C LYS A 13 -0.45 13.91 1.41
N LEU A 14 -1.51 13.12 1.60
CA LEU A 14 -2.17 12.96 2.91
C LEU A 14 -1.42 11.98 3.82
N ILE A 15 -0.64 11.08 3.22
CA ILE A 15 0.26 10.16 3.89
C ILE A 15 1.63 10.23 3.23
N PRO A 16 2.73 10.05 3.98
CA PRO A 16 4.07 10.07 3.41
C PRO A 16 4.37 8.81 2.59
N GLU A 17 3.91 7.64 3.05
CA GLU A 17 4.27 6.33 2.48
C GLU A 17 3.10 5.35 2.53
N VAL A 18 3.02 4.46 1.55
CA VAL A 18 2.02 3.39 1.42
C VAL A 18 2.46 2.12 2.14
N LYS A 19 3.74 1.76 2.03
CA LYS A 19 4.29 0.49 2.53
C LYS A 19 3.98 0.23 4.02
N PRO A 20 4.20 1.17 4.96
CA PRO A 20 3.95 0.90 6.38
C PRO A 20 2.48 0.58 6.67
N LEU A 21 1.55 1.28 6.01
CA LEU A 21 0.11 1.06 6.18
C LEU A 21 -0.35 -0.24 5.52
N LEU A 22 0.22 -0.57 4.35
CA LEU A 22 -0.04 -1.84 3.68
C LEU A 22 0.46 -3.03 4.54
N ASP A 23 1.65 -2.91 5.12
CA ASP A 23 2.21 -3.91 6.03
C ASP A 23 1.34 -4.07 7.29
N GLN A 24 0.82 -2.97 7.86
CA GLN A 24 -0.13 -3.03 8.99
C GLN A 24 -1.42 -3.77 8.62
N LEU A 25 -1.99 -3.52 7.44
CA LEU A 25 -3.17 -4.27 6.98
C LEU A 25 -2.89 -5.78 6.97
N ILE A 26 -1.74 -6.18 6.46
CA ILE A 26 -1.35 -7.59 6.35
C ILE A 26 -1.10 -8.23 7.72
N HIS A 27 -0.30 -7.57 8.56
CA HIS A 27 0.20 -8.15 9.81
C HIS A 27 -0.75 -7.97 11.00
N GLN A 28 -1.63 -6.96 10.98
CA GLN A 28 -2.49 -6.63 12.12
C GLN A 28 -3.97 -6.86 11.83
N ALA A 29 -4.41 -6.67 10.59
CA ALA A 29 -5.82 -6.80 10.21
C ALA A 29 -6.16 -8.10 9.46
N GLY A 30 -5.18 -9.00 9.27
CA GLY A 30 -5.36 -10.25 8.53
C GLY A 30 -5.65 -10.05 7.04
N PHE A 31 -5.32 -8.88 6.49
CA PHE A 31 -5.57 -8.54 5.09
C PHE A 31 -4.62 -9.34 4.19
N TRP A 32 -5.15 -10.32 3.47
CA TRP A 32 -4.32 -11.13 2.60
C TRP A 32 -4.04 -10.43 1.26
N VAL A 33 -2.76 -10.32 0.89
CA VAL A 33 -2.31 -9.73 -0.37
C VAL A 33 -1.26 -10.63 -0.99
N ALA A 34 -1.50 -11.08 -2.21
CA ALA A 34 -0.51 -11.82 -2.98
C ALA A 34 0.74 -10.95 -3.26
N LYS A 35 1.94 -11.55 -3.21
CA LYS A 35 3.21 -10.85 -3.45
C LYS A 35 3.24 -10.03 -4.75
N PRO A 36 2.72 -10.50 -5.90
CA PRO A 36 2.66 -9.67 -7.11
C PRO A 36 1.80 -8.41 -6.95
N LEU A 37 0.69 -8.49 -6.22
CA LEU A 37 -0.18 -7.35 -5.96
C LEU A 37 0.47 -6.36 -5.00
N TYR A 38 1.11 -6.87 -3.93
CA TYR A 38 1.91 -6.06 -3.01
C TYR A 38 2.97 -5.24 -3.76
N ASN A 39 3.79 -5.92 -4.59
CA ASN A 39 4.83 -5.28 -5.39
C ASN A 39 4.26 -4.26 -6.37
N LYS A 40 3.12 -4.57 -7.02
CA LYS A 40 2.44 -3.64 -7.92
C LYS A 40 1.97 -2.38 -7.21
N VAL A 41 1.42 -2.51 -5.99
CA VAL A 41 1.00 -1.36 -5.18
C VAL A 41 2.21 -0.48 -4.84
N LEU A 42 3.31 -1.06 -4.38
CA LEU A 42 4.54 -0.31 -4.10
C LEU A 42 5.10 0.37 -5.36
N LYS A 43 5.07 -0.31 -6.51
CA LYS A 43 5.53 0.28 -7.77
C LYS A 43 4.69 1.48 -8.19
N ILE A 44 3.37 1.40 -8.07
CA ILE A 44 2.46 2.53 -8.34
C ILE A 44 2.70 3.68 -7.35
N ALA A 45 2.99 3.35 -6.09
CA ALA A 45 3.32 4.33 -5.06
C ALA A 45 4.73 4.94 -5.22
N GLY A 46 5.58 4.43 -6.10
CA GLY A 46 6.99 4.86 -6.22
C GLY A 46 7.87 4.40 -5.04
N GLU A 47 7.53 3.25 -4.43
CA GLU A 47 8.21 2.65 -3.26
C GLU A 47 8.79 1.27 -3.58
N TYR A 48 9.03 0.99 -4.86
CA TYR A 48 9.57 -0.29 -5.32
C TYR A 48 11.02 -0.10 -5.79
N ASN A 49 11.97 -0.49 -4.94
CA ASN A 49 13.42 -0.49 -5.19
C ASN A 49 13.94 -1.92 -5.24
#